data_AF-A0A8J3PCP7-F1
#
_entry.id   AF-A0A8J3PCP7-F1
#
_cell.length_a   1.000
_cell.length_b   1.000
_cell.length_c   1.000
_cell.angle_alpha   90.00
_cell.angle_beta   90.00
_cell.angle_gamma   90.00
#
_symmetry.space_group_name_H-M   'P 1'
#
loop_
_entity.id
_entity.type
_entity.pdbx_description
1 polymer ?
#
loop_
_entity_poly.entity_id
_entity_poly.type
_entity_poly.pdbx_seq_one_letter_code
_entity_poly.pdbx_strand_id
1 'polypeptide(L)'
;MQTLIPASWAAVGHGIPSVCSRHGLPATLRARTRFESAPAGWTYALIPLGLLVFLIVRAATRQVVDAPVWHYCDRCRSRRRQQRVWFGLLLAAGFAIPVAAIALEAGEPAAPILMAVALLTVIVGYVGLARARWEVIAQARVTRDGLWIAVRDAAPEFDAEFTAAIAAAQQYYADPAAPDGPAAVAAAPTGAGWTTPH
;
A
#
# COMPACT_ATOMS: atom_id res chain seq x y z
N MET A 1 -13.59 -0.42 12.63
CA MET A 1 -13.46 -1.88 12.88
C MET A 1 -12.25 -2.38 12.12
N GLN A 2 -11.61 -3.45 12.60
CA GLN A 2 -10.41 -4.01 11.97
C GLN A 2 -10.70 -5.43 11.50
N THR A 3 -10.57 -5.65 10.19
CA THR A 3 -10.69 -6.98 9.59
C THR A 3 -9.30 -7.59 9.47
N LEU A 4 -9.12 -8.81 9.99
CA LEU A 4 -7.84 -9.53 9.96
C LEU A 4 -7.89 -10.61 8.87
N ILE A 5 -7.09 -10.43 7.83
CA ILE A 5 -7.00 -11.37 6.71
C ILE A 5 -5.72 -12.18 6.86
N PRO A 6 -5.77 -13.53 6.78
CA PRO A 6 -4.55 -14.33 6.75
C PRO A 6 -3.63 -13.89 5.62
N ALA A 7 -2.37 -13.62 5.93
CA ALA A 7 -1.38 -13.20 4.93
C ALA A 7 -1.21 -14.25 3.82
N SER A 8 -1.33 -15.54 4.16
CA SER A 8 -1.30 -16.64 3.21
C SER A 8 -2.42 -16.55 2.16
N TRP A 9 -3.64 -16.21 2.58
CA TRP A 9 -4.80 -16.04 1.70
C TRP A 9 -4.59 -14.86 0.75
N ALA A 10 -4.14 -13.72 1.29
CA ALA A 10 -3.88 -12.54 0.50
C ALA A 10 -2.73 -12.74 -0.50
N ALA A 11 -1.68 -13.49 -0.14
CA ALA A 11 -0.53 -13.77 -0.99
C ALA A 11 -0.90 -14.60 -2.23
N VAL A 12 -1.87 -15.51 -2.12
CA VAL A 12 -2.36 -16.32 -3.24
C VAL A 12 -3.59 -15.71 -3.93
N GLY A 13 -4.17 -14.64 -3.37
CA GLY A 13 -5.39 -14.01 -3.89
C GLY A 13 -6.69 -14.75 -3.54
N HIS A 14 -6.65 -15.70 -2.61
CA HIS A 14 -7.81 -16.47 -2.18
C HIS A 14 -8.58 -15.76 -1.07
N GLY A 15 -9.90 -15.86 -1.06
CA GLY A 15 -10.74 -15.27 -0.01
C GLY A 15 -10.66 -13.75 0.12
N ILE A 16 -10.07 -13.05 -0.86
CA ILE A 16 -10.07 -11.59 -0.90
C ILE A 16 -11.45 -11.13 -1.40
N PRO A 17 -12.17 -10.29 -0.64
CA PRO A 17 -13.45 -9.74 -1.08
C PRO A 17 -13.37 -9.07 -2.45
N SER A 18 -14.45 -9.20 -3.21
CA SER A 18 -14.60 -8.64 -4.55
C SER A 18 -14.90 -7.13 -4.55
N VAL A 19 -15.17 -6.57 -3.37
CA VAL A 19 -15.41 -5.15 -3.12
C VAL A 19 -14.16 -4.43 -2.60
N CYS A 20 -14.15 -3.11 -2.74
CA CYS A 20 -13.05 -2.28 -2.26
C CYS A 20 -13.04 -2.16 -0.73
N SER A 21 -11.95 -2.61 -0.10
CA SER A 21 -11.68 -2.48 1.36
C SER A 21 -12.06 -1.14 2.00
N ARG A 22 -11.88 -0.02 1.29
CA ARG A 22 -12.14 1.32 1.83
C ARG A 22 -13.57 1.83 1.68
N HIS A 23 -14.24 1.46 0.59
CA HIS A 23 -15.52 2.08 0.21
C HIS A 23 -16.68 1.09 0.09
N GLY A 24 -16.42 -0.22 0.12
CA GLY A 24 -17.46 -1.26 -0.06
C GLY A 24 -18.01 -1.37 -1.48
N LEU A 25 -17.56 -0.51 -2.40
CA LEU A 25 -18.01 -0.50 -3.79
C LEU A 25 -17.40 -1.67 -4.59
N PRO A 26 -18.10 -2.17 -5.63
CA PRO A 26 -17.57 -3.18 -6.53
C PRO A 26 -16.19 -2.82 -7.11
N ALA A 27 -15.31 -3.81 -7.20
CA ALA A 27 -13.98 -3.58 -7.76
C ALA A 27 -14.04 -3.33 -9.27
N THR A 28 -13.48 -2.21 -9.69
CA THR A 28 -13.29 -1.85 -11.10
C THR A 28 -11.83 -2.02 -11.52
N LEU A 29 -10.93 -2.17 -10.54
CA LEU A 29 -9.50 -2.35 -10.74
C LEU A 29 -8.96 -3.41 -9.79
N ARG A 30 -8.11 -4.28 -10.33
CA ARG A 30 -7.29 -5.22 -9.56
C ARG A 30 -5.83 -4.80 -9.71
N ALA A 31 -5.13 -4.63 -8.59
CA ALA A 31 -3.74 -4.21 -8.62
C ALA A 31 -2.90 -4.97 -7.59
N ARG A 32 -1.65 -5.29 -7.96
CA ARG A 32 -0.65 -5.81 -7.04
C ARG A 32 -0.38 -4.76 -5.96
N THR A 33 -0.47 -5.18 -4.70
CA THR A 33 -0.30 -4.31 -3.53
C THR A 33 0.66 -4.97 -2.56
N ARG A 34 1.71 -4.24 -2.18
CA ARG A 34 2.76 -4.73 -1.27
C ARG A 34 2.50 -4.21 0.13
N PHE A 35 1.93 -5.03 1.01
CA PHE A 35 1.70 -4.60 2.38
C PHE A 35 3.00 -4.69 3.18
N GLU A 36 3.31 -3.64 3.94
CA GLU A 36 4.47 -3.58 4.82
C GLU A 36 4.01 -3.48 6.28
N SER A 37 4.76 -4.09 7.20
CA SER A 37 4.55 -3.92 8.63
C SER A 37 5.00 -2.53 9.10
N ALA A 38 4.39 -2.03 10.18
CA ALA A 38 4.89 -0.82 10.81
C ALA A 38 6.29 -1.07 11.40
N PRO A 39 7.24 -0.11 11.28
CA PRO A 39 8.53 -0.22 11.95
C PRO A 39 8.32 -0.36 13.46
N ALA A 40 9.13 -1.19 14.11
CA ALA A 40 9.06 -1.33 15.55
C ALA A 40 9.44 0.00 16.21
N GLY A 41 8.71 0.42 17.25
CA GLY A 41 8.90 1.75 17.86
C GLY A 41 10.34 2.00 18.34
N TRP A 42 11.03 0.96 18.78
CA TRP A 42 12.44 1.05 19.19
C TRP A 42 13.39 1.40 18.04
N THR A 43 13.05 1.08 16.78
CA THR A 43 13.93 1.38 15.63
C THR A 43 14.19 2.88 15.49
N TYR A 44 13.24 3.74 15.89
CA TYR A 44 13.43 5.19 15.88
C TYR A 44 14.55 5.66 16.82
N ALA A 45 14.90 4.89 17.85
CA ALA A 45 16.03 5.18 18.73
C ALA A 45 17.39 5.06 18.01
N LEU A 46 17.44 4.47 16.82
CA LEU A 46 18.65 4.38 16.00
C LEU A 46 18.92 5.65 15.17
N ILE A 47 17.97 6.59 15.10
CA ILE A 47 18.14 7.83 14.31
C ILE A 47 19.36 8.66 14.76
N PRO A 48 19.62 8.87 16.07
CA PRO A 48 20.81 9.59 16.54
C PRO A 48 22.13 8.89 16.18
N LEU A 49 22.13 7.57 16.05
CA LEU A 49 23.30 6.79 15.64
C LEU A 49 23.57 6.95 14.13
N GLY A 50 22.56 7.33 13.37
CA GLY A 50 22.68 7.66 11.95
C GLY A 50 21.48 7.19 11.15
N LEU A 51 21.03 8.05 10.21
CA LEU A 51 19.92 7.73 9.31
C LEU A 51 20.16 6.44 8.52
N LEU A 52 21.40 6.19 8.09
CA LEU A 52 21.76 4.98 7.35
C LEU A 52 21.52 3.70 8.18
N VAL A 53 21.97 3.69 9.43
CA VAL A 53 21.77 2.54 10.34
C VAL A 53 20.28 2.29 10.57
N PHE A 54 19.52 3.35 10.82
CA PHE A 54 18.06 3.27 10.92
C PHE A 54 17.42 2.65 9.68
N LEU A 55 17.81 3.09 8.47
CA LEU A 55 17.26 2.59 7.22
C LEU A 55 17.58 1.11 7.00
N ILE A 56 18.81 0.66 7.32
CA ILE A 56 19.23 -0.74 7.22
C ILE A 56 18.38 -1.60 8.16
N VAL A 57 18.30 -1.24 9.44
CA VAL A 57 17.54 -2.02 10.44
C VAL A 57 16.04 -2.03 10.10
N ARG A 58 15.47 -0.89 9.68
CA ARG A 58 14.08 -0.82 9.22
C ARG A 58 13.86 -1.73 8.00
N ALA A 59 14.78 -1.74 7.04
CA ALA A 59 14.67 -2.58 5.86
C ALA A 59 14.80 -4.07 6.15
N ALA A 60 15.57 -4.45 7.18
CA ALA A 60 15.76 -5.83 7.61
C ALA A 60 14.59 -6.36 8.48
N THR A 61 14.00 -5.49 9.31
CA THR A 61 12.92 -5.86 10.24
C THR A 61 11.51 -5.75 9.67
N ARG A 62 11.34 -5.11 8.50
CA ARG A 62 10.02 -4.98 7.87
C ARG A 62 9.55 -6.32 7.34
N GLN A 63 8.34 -6.72 7.74
CA GLN A 63 7.63 -7.82 7.11
C GLN A 63 6.89 -7.29 5.89
N VAL A 64 6.94 -8.06 4.81
CA VAL A 64 6.37 -7.70 3.52
C VAL A 64 5.50 -8.85 3.04
N VAL A 65 4.26 -8.54 2.69
CA VAL A 65 3.35 -9.49 2.05
C VAL A 65 2.88 -8.87 0.74
N ASP A 66 3.20 -9.54 -0.37
CA ASP A 66 2.71 -9.14 -1.69
C ASP A 66 1.35 -9.77 -1.95
N ALA A 67 0.30 -8.96 -2.08
CA ALA A 67 -0.99 -9.39 -2.57
C ALA A 67 -1.08 -9.16 -4.08
N PRO A 68 -1.07 -10.20 -4.94
CA PRO A 68 -1.06 -10.04 -6.39
C PRO A 68 -2.35 -9.41 -6.92
N VAL A 69 -3.47 -9.67 -6.25
CA VAL A 69 -4.81 -9.27 -6.69
C VAL A 69 -5.54 -8.56 -5.55
N TRP A 70 -5.30 -7.25 -5.37
CA TRP A 70 -6.10 -6.44 -4.45
C TRP A 70 -7.14 -5.61 -5.19
N HIS A 71 -8.35 -5.56 -4.64
CA HIS A 71 -9.53 -4.98 -5.26
C HIS A 71 -9.72 -3.51 -4.89
N TYR A 72 -9.84 -2.66 -5.92
CA TYR A 72 -10.04 -1.21 -5.81
C TYR A 72 -11.24 -0.76 -6.65
N CYS A 73 -11.98 0.25 -6.16
CA CYS A 73 -13.07 0.89 -6.90
C CYS A 73 -12.59 2.15 -7.65
N ASP A 74 -13.42 2.66 -8.56
CA ASP A 74 -13.12 3.84 -9.36
C ASP A 74 -12.87 5.09 -8.52
N ARG A 75 -13.52 5.21 -7.36
CA ARG A 75 -13.28 6.32 -6.42
C ARG A 75 -11.86 6.30 -5.85
N CYS A 76 -11.31 5.12 -5.57
CA CYS A 76 -9.92 4.97 -5.15
C CYS A 76 -8.96 5.31 -6.30
N ARG A 77 -9.29 4.86 -7.51
CA ARG A 77 -8.50 5.12 -8.72
C ARG A 77 -8.45 6.61 -9.06
N SER A 78 -9.58 7.30 -9.07
CA SER A 78 -9.68 8.73 -9.38
C SER A 78 -8.94 9.57 -8.32
N ARG A 79 -9.15 9.27 -7.03
CA ARG A 79 -8.43 9.92 -5.93
C ARG A 79 -6.92 9.74 -6.05
N ARG A 80 -6.45 8.54 -6.37
CA ARG A 80 -5.02 8.26 -6.58
C ARG A 80 -4.45 9.06 -7.74
N ARG A 81 -5.15 9.08 -8.88
CA ARG A 81 -4.75 9.84 -10.07
C ARG A 81 -4.66 11.34 -9.75
N GLN A 82 -5.70 11.88 -9.12
CA GLN A 82 -5.76 13.28 -8.72
C GLN A 82 -4.62 13.62 -7.75
N GLN A 83 -4.41 12.80 -6.71
CA GLN A 83 -3.30 13.00 -5.77
C GLN A 83 -1.93 12.93 -6.46
N ARG A 84 -1.71 11.97 -7.36
CA ARG A 84 -0.46 11.87 -8.11
C ARG A 84 -0.19 13.08 -8.99
N VAL A 85 -1.21 13.59 -9.68
CA VAL A 85 -1.06 14.79 -10.52
C VAL A 85 -0.77 16.01 -9.65
N TRP A 86 -1.58 16.28 -8.62
CA TRP A 86 -1.38 17.45 -7.75
C TRP A 86 -0.04 17.42 -7.01
N PHE A 87 0.30 16.31 -6.36
CA PHE A 87 1.55 16.20 -5.62
C PHE A 87 2.76 16.03 -6.54
N GLY A 88 2.59 15.48 -7.75
CA GLY A 88 3.62 15.46 -8.78
C GLY A 88 3.94 16.86 -9.30
N LEU A 89 2.93 17.70 -9.53
CA LEU A 89 3.11 19.10 -9.90
C LEU A 89 3.78 19.89 -8.77
N LEU A 90 3.37 19.69 -7.51
CA LEU A 90 4.03 20.31 -6.36
C LEU A 90 5.50 19.89 -6.27
N LEU A 91 5.80 18.60 -6.43
CA LEU A 91 7.18 18.12 -6.43
C LEU A 91 8.00 18.76 -7.56
N ALA A 92 7.46 18.82 -8.77
CA ALA A 92 8.11 19.45 -9.91
C ALA A 92 8.35 20.96 -9.68
N ALA A 93 7.36 21.68 -9.13
CA ALA A 93 7.50 23.08 -8.77
C ALA A 93 8.60 23.30 -7.72
N GLY A 94 8.68 22.42 -6.71
CA GLY A 94 9.74 22.45 -5.71
C GLY A 94 11.15 22.36 -6.32
N PHE A 95 11.33 21.53 -7.35
CA PHE A 95 12.61 21.46 -8.09
C PHE A 95 12.82 22.61 -9.08
N ALA A 96 11.76 23.21 -9.61
CA ALA A 96 11.87 24.34 -10.54
C ALA A 96 12.30 25.64 -9.86
N ILE A 97 11.95 25.86 -8.59
CA ILE A 97 12.30 27.07 -7.82
C ILE A 97 13.81 27.36 -7.81
N PRO A 98 14.71 26.43 -7.41
CA PRO A 98 16.15 26.72 -7.40
C PRO A 98 16.71 26.98 -8.81
N VAL A 99 16.20 26.27 -9.83
CA VAL A 99 16.60 26.49 -11.23
C VAL A 99 16.23 27.89 -11.70
N ALA A 100 14.99 28.33 -11.40
CA ALA A 100 14.53 29.67 -11.72
C ALA A 100 15.29 30.76 -10.94
N ALA A 101 15.61 30.52 -9.66
CA ALA A 101 16.38 31.45 -8.84
C ALA A 101 17.79 31.69 -9.42
N ILE A 102 18.45 30.63 -9.91
CA ILE A 102 19.75 30.73 -10.59
C ILE A 102 19.61 31.48 -11.93
N ALA A 103 18.59 31.13 -12.73
CA ALA A 103 18.39 31.73 -14.06
C ALA A 103 18.01 33.22 -14.01
N LEU A 104 17.39 33.68 -12.92
CA LEU A 104 16.95 35.07 -12.72
C LEU A 104 17.92 35.90 -11.89
N GLU A 105 19.10 35.35 -11.54
CA GLU A 105 20.10 36.01 -10.70
C GLU A 105 19.49 36.57 -9.40
N ALA A 106 18.66 35.76 -8.74
CA ALA A 106 18.00 36.17 -7.51
C ALA A 106 19.05 36.62 -6.47
N GLY A 107 18.88 37.81 -5.91
CA GLY A 107 19.84 38.40 -4.98
C GLY A 107 20.11 37.53 -3.75
N GLU A 108 21.33 37.65 -3.20
CA GLU A 108 21.82 36.88 -2.04
C GLU A 108 20.85 36.77 -0.84
N PRO A 109 20.12 37.83 -0.41
CA PRO A 109 19.24 37.69 0.76
C PRO A 109 18.00 36.81 0.49
N ALA A 110 17.56 36.68 -0.77
CA ALA A 110 16.40 35.87 -1.13
C ALA A 110 16.73 34.39 -1.31
N ALA A 111 17.98 34.06 -1.65
CA ALA A 111 18.43 32.70 -1.93
C ALA A 111 18.12 31.68 -0.79
N PRO A 112 18.46 31.92 0.49
CA PRO A 112 18.20 30.92 1.54
C PRO A 112 16.69 30.69 1.77
N ILE A 113 15.88 31.74 1.65
CA ILE A 113 14.43 31.65 1.80
C ILE A 113 13.82 30.84 0.65
N LEU A 114 14.22 31.12 -0.59
CA LEU A 114 13.78 30.37 -1.77
C LEU A 114 14.18 28.90 -1.68
N MET A 115 15.40 28.60 -1.21
CA MET A 115 15.85 27.22 -0.99
C MET A 115 15.05 26.51 0.09
N ALA A 116 14.73 27.17 1.20
CA ALA A 116 13.91 26.60 2.25
C ALA A 116 12.48 26.30 1.76
N VAL A 117 11.88 27.22 1.00
CA VAL A 117 10.55 27.04 0.38
C VAL A 117 10.58 25.91 -0.64
N ALA A 118 11.61 25.84 -1.48
CA ALA A 118 11.81 24.76 -2.43
C ALA A 118 11.87 23.40 -1.72
N LEU A 119 12.68 23.29 -0.67
CA LEU A 119 12.84 22.06 0.11
C LEU A 119 11.52 21.62 0.76
N LEU A 120 10.80 22.54 1.40
CA LEU A 120 9.49 22.24 2.00
C LEU A 120 8.49 21.78 0.95
N THR A 121 8.47 22.44 -0.22
CA THR A 121 7.60 22.07 -1.34
C THR A 121 7.92 20.67 -1.87
N VAL A 122 9.21 20.33 -1.99
CA VAL A 122 9.67 18.98 -2.36
C VAL A 122 9.24 17.95 -1.32
N ILE A 123 9.40 18.23 -0.03
CA ILE A 123 8.98 17.32 1.05
C ILE A 123 7.47 17.07 1.01
N VAL A 124 6.66 18.13 0.87
CA VAL A 124 5.19 18.01 0.79
C VAL A 124 4.77 17.23 -0.45
N GLY A 125 5.36 17.53 -1.61
CA GLY A 125 5.13 16.79 -2.86
C GLY A 125 5.49 15.31 -2.73
N TYR A 126 6.66 15.00 -2.15
CA TYR A 126 7.12 13.64 -1.93
C TYR A 126 6.20 12.87 -0.96
N VAL A 127 5.85 13.46 0.18
CA VAL A 127 4.95 12.85 1.18
C VAL A 127 3.56 12.61 0.58
N GLY A 128 3.06 13.55 -0.21
CA GLY A 128 1.80 13.41 -0.93
C GLY A 128 1.80 12.27 -1.95
N LEU A 129 2.88 12.14 -2.73
CA LEU A 129 3.08 11.02 -3.65
C LEU A 129 3.20 9.67 -2.93
N ALA A 130 3.92 9.63 -1.80
CA ALA A 130 4.04 8.44 -0.97
C ALA A 130 2.67 8.01 -0.41
N ARG A 131 1.77 8.95 -0.09
CA ARG A 131 0.39 8.67 0.32
C ARG A 131 -0.51 8.20 -0.82
N ALA A 132 -0.16 8.46 -2.07
CA ALA A 132 -0.88 7.95 -3.25
C ALA A 132 -0.49 6.50 -3.63
N ARG A 133 0.30 5.81 -2.80
CA ARG A 133 0.57 4.37 -2.95
C ARG A 133 -0.71 3.56 -2.68
N TRP A 134 -0.90 2.48 -3.44
CA TRP A 134 -2.04 1.58 -3.31
C TRP A 134 -2.20 1.02 -1.89
N GLU A 135 -1.07 0.69 -1.27
CA GLU A 135 -0.96 0.16 0.09
C GLU A 135 -1.59 1.09 1.14
N VAL A 136 -1.36 2.40 1.00
CA VAL A 136 -1.92 3.42 1.89
C VAL A 136 -3.41 3.61 1.63
N ILE A 137 -3.84 3.49 0.37
CA ILE A 137 -5.25 3.63 -0.03
C ILE A 137 -6.08 2.45 0.47
N ALA A 138 -5.54 1.24 0.46
CA ALA A 138 -6.17 0.04 1.00
C ALA A 138 -6.32 0.07 2.53
N GLN A 139 -5.64 1.00 3.22
CA GLN A 139 -5.63 1.12 4.69
C GLN A 139 -5.25 -0.17 5.42
N ALA A 140 -4.51 -1.05 4.73
CA ALA A 140 -4.13 -2.35 5.25
C ALA A 140 -2.64 -2.37 5.61
N ARG A 141 -2.30 -3.08 6.69
CA ARG A 141 -0.92 -3.25 7.17
C ARG A 141 -0.68 -4.68 7.58
N VAL A 142 0.52 -5.17 7.34
CA VAL A 142 0.93 -6.47 7.87
C VAL A 142 1.18 -6.33 9.37
N THR A 143 0.72 -7.30 10.14
CA THR A 143 1.05 -7.44 11.55
C THR A 143 2.55 -7.76 11.72
N ARG A 144 3.12 -7.56 12.91
CA ARG A 144 4.57 -7.71 13.11
C ARG A 144 5.09 -9.14 12.94
N ASP A 145 4.22 -10.11 13.21
CA ASP A 145 4.44 -11.54 13.02
C ASP A 145 4.33 -11.96 11.54
N GLY A 146 3.85 -11.09 10.65
CA GLY A 146 3.72 -11.41 9.22
C GLY A 146 2.53 -12.32 8.88
N LEU A 147 1.78 -12.79 9.88
CA LEU A 147 0.71 -13.78 9.72
C LEU A 147 -0.60 -13.17 9.23
N TRP A 148 -0.83 -11.89 9.50
CA TRP A 148 -2.10 -11.23 9.22
C TRP A 148 -1.91 -9.90 8.50
N ILE A 149 -2.88 -9.58 7.66
CA ILE A 149 -3.07 -8.27 7.07
C ILE A 149 -4.27 -7.62 7.79
N ALA A 150 -3.97 -6.60 8.58
CA ALA A 150 -4.92 -5.78 9.29
C ALA A 150 -5.46 -4.68 8.38
N VAL A 151 -6.70 -4.80 7.93
CA VAL A 151 -7.42 -3.74 7.20
C VAL A 151 -8.06 -2.81 8.22
N ARG A 152 -7.58 -1.57 8.30
CA ARG A 152 -8.14 -0.56 9.21
C ARG A 152 -9.33 0.13 8.58
N ASP A 153 -10.41 0.23 9.35
CA ASP A 153 -11.66 0.87 8.94
C ASP A 153 -12.19 0.29 7.63
N ALA A 154 -12.21 -1.05 7.58
CA ALA A 154 -12.81 -1.78 6.47
C ALA A 154 -14.27 -1.37 6.29
N ALA A 155 -14.69 -1.21 5.03
CA ALA A 155 -16.09 -0.97 4.70
C ALA A 155 -16.95 -2.17 5.14
N PRO A 156 -18.18 -1.94 5.64
CA PRO A 156 -19.05 -3.01 6.11
C PRO A 156 -19.28 -4.13 5.08
N GLU A 157 -19.39 -3.80 3.80
CA GLU A 157 -19.58 -4.75 2.71
C GLU A 157 -18.35 -5.65 2.52
N PHE A 158 -17.15 -5.08 2.71
CA PHE A 158 -15.90 -5.81 2.64
C PHE A 158 -15.78 -6.81 3.79
N ASP A 159 -16.16 -6.38 5.01
CA ASP A 159 -16.14 -7.24 6.20
C ASP A 159 -17.19 -8.37 6.10
N ALA A 160 -18.37 -8.08 5.55
CA ALA A 160 -19.41 -9.06 5.31
C ALA A 160 -18.98 -10.14 4.30
N GLU A 161 -18.43 -9.75 3.14
CA GLU A 161 -17.89 -10.70 2.15
C GLU A 161 -16.75 -11.54 2.73
N PHE A 162 -15.85 -10.92 3.50
CA PHE A 162 -14.74 -11.64 4.12
C PHE A 162 -15.22 -12.65 5.17
N THR A 163 -16.17 -12.24 6.02
CA THR A 163 -16.75 -13.12 7.04
C THR A 163 -17.49 -14.30 6.39
N ALA A 164 -18.23 -14.06 5.31
CA ALA A 164 -18.86 -15.12 4.53
C ALA A 164 -17.85 -16.09 3.92
N ALA A 165 -16.72 -15.58 3.39
CA ALA A 165 -15.64 -16.41 2.86
C ALA A 165 -14.98 -17.28 3.96
N ILE A 166 -14.74 -16.73 5.15
CA ILE A 166 -14.23 -17.51 6.29
C ILE A 166 -15.24 -18.59 6.69
N ALA A 167 -16.52 -18.25 6.84
CA ALA A 167 -17.54 -19.20 7.24
C ALA A 167 -17.65 -20.37 6.24
N ALA A 168 -17.61 -20.08 4.94
CA ALA A 168 -17.60 -21.09 3.90
C ALA A 168 -16.34 -21.99 3.95
N ALA A 169 -15.16 -21.41 4.18
CA ALA A 169 -13.92 -22.17 4.35
C ALA A 169 -13.97 -23.07 5.59
N GLN A 170 -14.50 -22.58 6.72
CA GLN A 170 -14.66 -23.35 7.94
C GLN A 170 -15.63 -24.52 7.76
N GLN A 171 -16.76 -24.30 7.06
CA GLN A 171 -17.71 -25.36 6.74
C GLN A 171 -17.07 -26.47 5.90
N TYR A 172 -16.22 -26.11 4.93
CA TYR A 172 -15.51 -27.07 4.10
C TYR A 172 -14.58 -27.99 4.91
N TYR A 173 -13.87 -27.46 5.92
CA TYR A 173 -12.98 -28.26 6.77
C TYR A 173 -13.71 -29.03 7.88
N ALA A 174 -14.94 -28.63 8.24
CA ALA A 174 -15.71 -29.27 9.29
C ALA A 174 -16.48 -30.52 8.82
N ASP A 175 -16.59 -30.75 7.52
CA ASP A 175 -17.28 -31.92 6.96
C ASP A 175 -16.30 -33.11 6.81
N PRO A 176 -16.34 -34.12 7.71
CA PRO A 176 -15.48 -35.30 7.62
C PRO A 176 -15.84 -36.22 6.45
N ALA A 177 -16.99 -36.01 5.79
CA ALA A 177 -17.39 -36.75 4.60
C ALA A 177 -16.97 -36.06 3.30
N ALA A 178 -16.22 -34.95 3.38
CA ALA A 178 -15.61 -34.34 2.21
C ALA A 178 -14.75 -35.40 1.49
N PRO A 179 -15.08 -35.76 0.23
CA PRO A 179 -14.30 -36.75 -0.51
C PRO A 179 -12.86 -36.25 -0.59
N ASP A 180 -11.91 -37.19 -0.40
CA ASP A 180 -10.46 -37.00 -0.42
C ASP A 180 -10.04 -35.62 -0.98
N GLY A 181 -9.61 -34.75 -0.07
CA GLY A 181 -9.36 -33.33 -0.32
C GLY A 181 -8.54 -33.08 -1.60
N PRO A 182 -8.66 -31.88 -2.20
CA PRO A 182 -8.21 -31.65 -3.55
C PRO A 182 -6.76 -32.07 -3.74
N ALA A 183 -6.54 -33.04 -4.64
CA ALA A 183 -5.27 -33.28 -5.32
C ALA A 183 -4.84 -32.10 -6.22
N ALA A 184 -5.15 -30.85 -5.82
CA ALA A 184 -4.98 -29.64 -6.60
C ALA A 184 -4.23 -28.57 -5.80
N VAL A 185 -2.99 -28.88 -5.41
CA VAL A 185 -1.96 -27.87 -5.15
C VAL A 185 -0.82 -28.04 -6.15
N ALA A 186 -1.16 -28.16 -7.44
CA ALA A 186 -0.19 -28.22 -8.53
C ALA A 186 -0.77 -27.69 -9.85
N ALA A 187 -1.43 -26.53 -9.81
CA ALA A 187 -1.63 -25.73 -11.01
C ALA A 187 -1.50 -24.26 -10.63
N ALA A 188 -0.26 -23.83 -10.41
CA ALA A 188 0.05 -22.41 -10.52
C ALA A 188 -0.46 -21.93 -11.90
N PRO A 189 -1.18 -20.81 -12.00
CA PRO A 189 -1.57 -20.28 -13.30
C PRO A 189 -0.30 -19.89 -14.07
N THR A 190 0.14 -20.78 -14.97
CA THR A 190 1.10 -20.45 -16.01
C THR A 190 0.43 -19.48 -16.97
N GLY A 191 0.82 -18.21 -16.89
CA GLY A 191 0.75 -17.28 -18.01
C GLY A 191 -0.64 -16.87 -18.48
N ALA A 192 -1.22 -15.87 -17.83
CA ALA A 192 -1.97 -14.85 -18.55
C ALA A 192 -1.25 -13.51 -18.31
N GLY A 193 -0.71 -12.95 -19.38
CA GLY A 193 0.21 -11.81 -19.36
C GLY A 193 -0.30 -10.65 -18.51
N TRP A 194 0.53 -10.24 -17.55
CA TRP A 194 0.42 -8.94 -16.91
C TRP A 194 0.69 -7.88 -17.97
N THR A 195 -0.34 -7.27 -18.53
CA THR A 195 -0.15 -6.03 -19.28
C THR A 195 0.24 -4.96 -18.28
N THR A 196 1.53 -4.61 -18.28
CA THR A 196 2.04 -3.41 -17.61
C THR A 196 1.34 -2.20 -18.22
N PRO A 197 0.60 -1.39 -17.44
CA PRO A 197 0.21 -0.07 -17.92
C PRO A 197 1.48 0.80 -17.96
N HIS A 198 1.85 1.21 -19.18
CA HIS A 198 2.76 2.32 -19.42
C HIS A 198 2.19 3.62 -18.84
#